data_AF-A0A9J6F2L2-F1
#
_entry.id   AF-A0A9J6F2L2-F1
#
_cell.length_a   1.000
_cell.length_b   1.000
_cell.length_c   1.000
_cell.angle_alpha   90.00
_cell.angle_beta   90.00
_cell.angle_gamma   90.00
#
_symmetry.space_group_name_H-M   'P 1'
#
loop_
_entity.id
_entity.type
_entity.pdbx_description
1 polymer ?
#
loop_
_entity_poly.entity_id
_entity_poly.type
_entity_poly.pdbx_seq_one_letter_code
_entity_poly.pdbx_strand_id
1 'polypeptide(L)'
;MKVAKQLQHKMRALAMAVVSFYEMEFSYDRRYLVGAFDETRALLSDLVRSHLTGKSLGRIDYVFGFFGKPETLDSVFASDSVHRECLGRIVKDLHEALDKESL
;
A
#
# COMPACT_ATOMS: atom_id res chain seq x y z
N MET A 1 -0.16 -14.86 15.81
CA MET A 1 0.79 -15.23 14.74
C MET A 1 0.17 -15.32 13.35
N LYS A 2 -1.03 -15.89 13.15
CA LYS A 2 -1.66 -16.02 11.82
C LYS A 2 -1.89 -14.67 11.12
N VAL A 3 -2.46 -13.68 11.83
CA VAL A 3 -2.75 -12.34 11.29
C VAL A 3 -1.47 -11.60 10.88
N ALA A 4 -0.39 -11.71 11.66
CA ALA A 4 0.90 -11.11 11.32
C ALA A 4 1.48 -11.65 10.00
N LYS A 5 1.44 -12.97 9.78
CA LYS A 5 1.87 -13.57 8.52
C LYS A 5 0.98 -13.17 7.34
N GLN A 6 -0.34 -13.07 7.57
CA GLN A 6 -1.29 -12.60 6.55
C GLN A 6 -1.01 -11.13 6.19
N LEU A 7 -0.74 -10.29 7.18
CA LEU A 7 -0.36 -8.89 6.97
C LEU A 7 0.93 -8.79 6.16
N GLN A 8 1.97 -9.54 6.52
CA GLN A 8 3.24 -9.55 5.78
C GLN A 8 3.03 -9.95 4.30
N HIS A 9 2.29 -11.04 4.06
CA HIS A 9 1.97 -11.47 2.70
C HIS A 9 1.16 -10.41 1.93
N LYS A 10 0.20 -9.76 2.59
CA LYS A 10 -0.61 -8.71 1.99
C LYS A 10 0.20 -7.45 1.68
N MET A 11 1.11 -7.04 2.57
CA MET A 11 2.01 -5.90 2.34
C MET A 11 2.95 -6.16 1.16
N ARG A 12 3.49 -7.37 1.03
CA ARG A 12 4.26 -7.76 -0.16
C ARG A 12 3.43 -7.73 -1.44
N ALA A 13 2.22 -8.29 -1.41
CA ALA A 13 1.33 -8.28 -2.57
C ALA A 13 0.99 -6.84 -3.01
N LEU A 14 0.72 -5.95 -2.05
CA LEU A 14 0.48 -4.53 -2.30
C LEU A 14 1.72 -3.86 -2.90
N ALA A 15 2.92 -4.11 -2.36
CA ALA A 15 4.16 -3.57 -2.90
C ALA A 15 4.42 -4.03 -4.35
N MET A 16 4.26 -5.33 -4.63
CA MET A 16 4.39 -5.87 -5.99
C MET A 16 3.38 -5.24 -6.96
N ALA A 17 2.13 -5.02 -6.52
CA ALA A 17 1.12 -4.36 -7.34
C ALA A 17 1.49 -2.90 -7.65
N VAL A 18 2.01 -2.15 -6.67
CA VAL A 18 2.49 -0.78 -6.87
C VAL A 18 3.65 -0.73 -7.87
N VAL A 19 4.63 -1.63 -7.75
CA VAL A 19 5.74 -1.75 -8.71
C VAL A 19 5.20 -2.08 -10.11
N SER A 20 4.35 -3.10 -10.21
CA SER A 20 3.75 -3.55 -11.48
C SER A 20 2.96 -2.45 -12.18
N PHE A 21 2.13 -1.71 -11.45
CA PHE A 21 1.32 -0.63 -12.01
C PHE A 21 2.14 0.59 -12.43
N TYR A 22 3.32 0.80 -11.86
CA TYR A 22 4.22 1.85 -12.31
C TYR A 22 5.00 1.45 -13.57
N GLU A 23 5.51 0.22 -13.61
CA GLU A 23 6.40 -0.28 -14.67
C GLU A 23 5.65 -0.63 -15.97
N MET A 24 4.40 -1.07 -15.87
CA MET A 24 3.60 -1.44 -17.04
C MET A 24 2.58 -0.35 -17.39
N GLU A 25 2.70 0.23 -18.59
CA GLU A 25 1.71 1.18 -19.10
C GLU A 25 0.31 0.55 -19.19
N PHE A 26 -0.71 1.36 -18.91
CA PHE A 26 -2.14 0.98 -18.96
C PHE A 26 -2.55 -0.20 -18.05
N SER A 27 -1.69 -0.62 -17.12
CA SER A 27 -1.97 -1.72 -16.20
C SER A 27 -2.67 -1.29 -14.90
N TYR A 28 -2.65 0.00 -14.57
CA TYR A 28 -3.21 0.52 -13.32
C TYR A 28 -4.69 0.17 -13.16
N ASP A 29 -5.00 -0.58 -12.09
CA ASP A 29 -6.36 -0.87 -11.67
C ASP A 29 -6.64 -0.22 -10.30
N ARG A 30 -7.39 0.88 -10.34
CA ARG A 30 -7.83 1.60 -9.15
C ARG A 30 -8.58 0.72 -8.17
N ARG A 31 -9.54 -0.08 -8.66
CA ARG A 31 -10.42 -0.86 -7.79
C ARG A 31 -9.61 -1.91 -7.03
N TYR A 32 -8.69 -2.56 -7.71
CA TYR A 32 -7.76 -3.50 -7.09
C TYR A 32 -6.94 -2.81 -6.00
N LEU A 33 -6.30 -1.68 -6.32
CA LEU A 33 -5.35 -1.05 -5.39
C LEU A 33 -6.05 -0.49 -4.14
N VAL A 34 -7.21 0.15 -4.30
CA VAL A 34 -8.06 0.60 -3.18
C VAL A 34 -8.38 -0.58 -2.26
N GLY A 35 -8.85 -1.70 -2.83
CA GLY A 35 -9.15 -2.91 -2.06
C GLY A 35 -7.93 -3.47 -1.33
N ALA A 36 -6.77 -3.50 -1.98
CA ALA A 36 -5.52 -3.97 -1.37
C ALA A 36 -5.08 -3.09 -0.18
N PHE A 37 -5.22 -1.76 -0.29
CA PHE A 37 -4.98 -0.85 0.84
C PHE A 37 -5.96 -1.10 1.99
N ASP A 38 -7.26 -1.25 1.70
CA ASP A 38 -8.28 -1.49 2.72
C ASP A 38 -8.07 -2.83 3.46
N GLU A 39 -7.75 -3.90 2.73
CA GLU A 39 -7.44 -5.19 3.33
C GLU A 39 -6.19 -5.13 4.21
N THR A 40 -5.15 -4.41 3.78
CA THR A 40 -3.94 -4.20 4.57
C THR A 40 -4.24 -3.41 5.84
N ARG A 41 -5.06 -2.35 5.75
CA ARG A 41 -5.53 -1.55 6.89
C ARG A 41 -6.28 -2.42 7.90
N ALA A 42 -7.19 -3.27 7.42
CA ALA A 42 -7.99 -4.15 8.26
C ALA A 42 -7.11 -5.16 9.02
N LEU A 43 -6.16 -5.81 8.33
CA LEU A 43 -5.22 -6.74 8.93
C LEU A 43 -4.32 -6.08 9.97
N LEU A 44 -3.79 -4.88 9.68
CA LEU A 44 -2.96 -4.15 10.62
C LEU A 44 -3.77 -3.72 11.86
N SER A 45 -4.99 -3.23 11.64
CA SER A 45 -5.89 -2.84 12.73
C SER A 45 -6.23 -4.04 13.62
N ASP A 46 -6.53 -5.19 13.03
CA ASP A 46 -6.82 -6.43 13.77
C ASP A 46 -5.60 -6.91 14.58
N LEU A 47 -4.40 -6.85 13.99
CA LEU A 47 -3.15 -7.25 14.63
C LEU A 47 -2.86 -6.47 15.92
N VAL A 48 -3.19 -5.17 15.95
CA VAL A 48 -2.77 -4.26 17.03
C VAL A 48 -3.89 -3.86 17.98
N ARG A 49 -5.16 -4.18 17.68
CA ARG A 49 -6.34 -3.72 18.44
C ARG A 49 -6.30 -4.12 19.91
N SER A 50 -5.74 -5.28 20.24
CA SER A 50 -5.62 -5.77 21.62
C SER A 50 -4.49 -5.13 22.43
N HIS A 51 -3.60 -4.38 21.78
CA HIS A 51 -2.37 -3.87 22.39
C HIS A 51 -2.22 -2.35 22.32
N LEU A 52 -3.00 -1.67 21.48
CA LEU A 52 -2.90 -0.24 21.24
C LEU A 52 -4.20 0.50 21.59
N THR A 53 -4.05 1.79 21.86
CA THR A 53 -5.18 2.68 22.16
C THR A 53 -5.92 3.10 20.88
N GLY A 54 -7.15 3.61 21.06
CA GLY A 54 -7.93 4.19 19.96
C GLY A 54 -7.19 5.30 19.20
N LYS A 55 -6.30 6.05 19.87
CA LYS A 55 -5.47 7.08 19.21
C LYS A 55 -4.51 6.47 18.18
N SER A 56 -3.89 5.33 18.47
CA SER A 56 -3.00 4.64 17.53
C SER A 56 -3.80 4.00 16.39
N LEU A 57 -4.98 3.45 16.67
CA LEU A 57 -5.88 2.94 15.62
C LEU A 57 -6.33 4.05 14.67
N GLY A 58 -6.68 5.24 15.20
CA GLY A 58 -7.01 6.40 14.36
C GLY A 58 -5.86 6.88 13.46
N ARG A 59 -4.59 6.65 13.85
CA ARG A 59 -3.44 6.92 12.97
C ARG A 59 -3.35 5.96 11.80
N ILE A 60 -3.68 4.69 12.02
CA ILE A 60 -3.76 3.70 10.94
C ILE A 60 -4.83 4.14 9.94
N ASP A 61 -6.01 4.52 10.44
CA ASP A 61 -7.09 5.01 9.59
C ASP A 61 -6.71 6.27 8.81
N TYR A 62 -6.00 7.22 9.45
CA TYR A 62 -5.53 8.42 8.77
C TYR A 62 -4.56 8.12 7.61
N VAL A 63 -3.56 7.25 7.85
CA VAL A 63 -2.55 6.90 6.84
C VAL A 63 -3.20 6.17 5.66
N PHE A 64 -3.94 5.09 5.93
CA PHE A 64 -4.56 4.30 4.87
C PHE A 64 -5.73 5.04 4.22
N GLY A 65 -6.43 5.90 4.94
CA GLY A 65 -7.49 6.76 4.41
C GLY A 65 -7.00 7.86 3.47
N PHE A 66 -5.72 8.22 3.53
CA PHE A 66 -5.09 9.12 2.55
C PHE A 66 -4.51 8.36 1.36
N PHE A 67 -3.64 7.36 1.63
CA PHE A 67 -2.92 6.64 0.57
C PHE A 67 -3.80 5.67 -0.21
N GLY A 68 -4.81 5.07 0.43
CA GLY A 68 -5.76 4.18 -0.24
C GLY A 68 -6.94 4.90 -0.90
N LYS A 69 -7.00 6.23 -0.81
CA LYS A 69 -8.10 7.02 -1.35
C LYS A 69 -8.08 6.99 -2.89
N PRO A 70 -9.22 6.70 -3.56
CA PRO A 70 -9.27 6.60 -5.02
C PRO A 70 -8.65 7.79 -5.75
N GLU A 71 -8.97 9.01 -5.32
CA GLU A 71 -8.47 10.24 -5.95
C GLU A 71 -6.96 10.44 -5.76
N THR A 72 -6.41 10.01 -4.61
CA THR A 72 -4.97 10.03 -4.38
C THR A 72 -4.28 9.05 -5.33
N LEU A 73 -4.81 7.84 -5.46
CA LEU A 73 -4.22 6.81 -6.31
C LEU A 73 -4.32 7.18 -7.80
N ASP A 74 -5.47 7.70 -8.24
CA ASP A 74 -5.66 8.19 -9.61
C ASP A 74 -4.66 9.31 -9.94
N SER A 75 -4.46 10.26 -9.02
CA SER A 75 -3.48 11.35 -9.17
C SER A 75 -2.05 10.84 -9.25
N VAL A 76 -1.69 9.81 -8.47
CA VAL A 76 -0.33 9.27 -8.40
C VAL A 76 0.01 8.38 -9.61
N PHE A 77 -0.93 7.57 -10.08
CA PHE A 77 -0.71 6.61 -11.16
C PHE A 77 -1.11 7.11 -12.55
N ALA A 78 -1.68 8.32 -12.67
CA ALA A 78 -1.91 8.95 -13.97
C ALA A 78 -0.61 9.01 -14.81
N SER A 79 -0.73 8.78 -16.11
CA SER A 79 0.43 8.73 -17.02
C SER A 79 1.18 10.06 -17.11
N ASP A 80 0.47 11.18 -17.00
CA ASP A 80 0.99 12.55 -16.98
C ASP A 80 1.11 13.12 -15.56
N SER A 81 1.10 12.25 -14.54
CA SER A 81 1.17 12.68 -13.14
C SER A 81 2.45 13.46 -12.85
N VAL A 82 2.28 14.62 -12.19
CA VAL A 82 3.39 15.39 -11.61
C VAL A 82 4.14 14.61 -10.51
N HIS A 83 3.54 13.54 -10.00
CA HIS A 83 4.13 12.69 -8.95
C HIS A 83 4.97 11.54 -9.53
N ARG A 84 5.05 11.37 -10.85
CA ARG A 84 5.66 10.19 -11.47
C ARG A 84 7.13 9.99 -11.09
N GLU A 85 7.91 11.07 -10.96
CA GLU A 85 9.29 10.99 -10.49
C GLU A 85 9.38 10.50 -9.03
N CYS A 86 8.51 11.02 -8.16
CA CYS A 86 8.44 10.62 -6.75
C CYS A 86 8.03 9.15 -6.63
N LEU A 87 6.99 8.74 -7.38
CA LEU A 87 6.53 7.36 -7.44
C LEU A 87 7.65 6.43 -7.94
N GLY A 88 8.44 6.83 -8.94
CA GLY A 88 9.59 6.06 -9.41
C GLY A 88 10.64 5.81 -8.34
N ARG A 89 10.90 6.79 -7.46
CA ARG A 89 11.80 6.60 -6.30
C ARG A 89 11.22 5.61 -5.29
N ILE A 90 9.93 5.74 -4.97
CA ILE A 90 9.23 4.80 -4.08
C ILE A 90 9.26 3.37 -4.65
N VAL A 91 8.99 3.21 -5.95
CA VAL A 91 8.99 1.93 -6.64
C VAL A 91 10.37 1.29 -6.59
N LYS A 92 11.44 2.07 -6.79
CA LYS A 92 12.81 1.58 -6.63
C LYS A 92 13.05 1.04 -5.22
N ASP A 93 12.69 1.80 -4.19
CA ASP A 93 12.87 1.40 -2.80
C ASP A 93 12.03 0.15 -2.45
N LEU A 94 10.81 0.05 -2.98
CA LEU A 94 9.94 -1.12 -2.82
C LEU A 94 10.51 -2.36 -3.51
N HIS A 95 11.06 -2.21 -4.72
CA HIS A 95 11.70 -3.30 -5.45
C HIS A 95 12.90 -3.84 -4.65
N GLU A 96 13.77 -2.95 -4.16
CA GLU A 96 14.90 -3.35 -3.31
C GLU A 96 14.46 -4.03 -2.01
N ALA A 97 13.37 -3.57 -1.38
CA ALA A 97 12.85 -4.18 -0.17
C ALA A 97 12.20 -5.56 -0.41
N LEU A 98 11.59 -5.75 -1.58
CA LEU A 98 11.05 -7.04 -2.02
C LEU A 98 12.18 -8.06 -2.25
N ASP A 99 13.24 -7.64 -2.95
CA ASP A 99 14.42 -8.47 -3.26
C ASP A 99 15.19 -8.90 -2.01
N LYS A 100 15.36 -7.98 -1.05
CA LYS A 100 16.03 -8.26 0.23
C LYS A 100 15.17 -9.06 1.20
N GLU A 101 13.95 -9.40 0.79
CA GLU A 101 12.93 -9.99 1.63
C GLU A 101 12.65 -9.22 2.95
N SER A 102 12.85 -7.90 2.95
CA SER A 102 12.68 -7.06 4.14
C SER A 102 11.25 -6.53 4.33
N LEU A 103 10.32 -6.95 3.48
CA LEU A 103 8.88 -6.69 3.55
C LEU A 103 8.08 -7.82 4.21
#